data_AF-A0A8J3RW14-F1
#
_entry.id   AF-A0A8J3RW14-F1
#
_cell.length_a   1.000
_cell.length_b   1.000
_cell.length_c   1.000
_cell.angle_alpha   90.00
_cell.angle_beta   90.00
_cell.angle_gamma   90.00
#
_symmetry.space_group_name_H-M   'P 1'
#
loop_
_entity.id
_entity.type
_entity.pdbx_description
1 polymer ?
#
loop_
_entity_poly.entity_id
_entity_poly.type
_entity_poly.pdbx_seq_one_letter_code
_entity_poly.pdbx_strand_id
1 'polypeptide(L)'
;MDGMSTPTPASLAALADTLRTAAALPGLLVYLSPELDDNACAETRRCTPAPLVGIGTALLATAGSDALHGTIAHEIAHHALGHSTDPAVPLLDRLSTCSAIGAALAWAAHLPGALTLALAVVAITAYLTSAWMQRRAEYAADAYAAVLLDRIGQPGAAIVAATLSAHLADEPRWYARIGWLTGSHPTTAARLHRLTHPRTPNTARRTHA
;
A
#
# COMPACT_ATOMS: atom_id res chain seq x y z
N MET A 1 10.08 1.97 -32.41
CA MET A 1 9.78 2.82 -31.24
C MET A 1 8.43 3.45 -31.53
N ASP A 2 7.36 2.71 -31.24
CA ASP A 2 6.01 3.19 -31.49
C ASP A 2 5.70 4.30 -30.48
N GLY A 3 5.19 5.42 -31.00
CA GLY A 3 4.80 6.57 -30.19
C GLY A 3 3.69 6.17 -29.23
N MET A 4 4.06 6.01 -27.96
CA MET A 4 3.10 5.87 -26.88
C MET A 4 2.24 7.14 -26.86
N SER A 5 1.00 7.00 -27.32
CA SER A 5 0.02 8.08 -27.36
C SER A 5 -0.17 8.62 -25.95
N THR A 6 -0.40 9.92 -25.83
CA THR A 6 -0.67 10.52 -24.54
C THR A 6 -1.87 9.79 -23.90
N PRO A 7 -1.70 9.31 -22.68
CA PRO A 7 -2.72 8.59 -21.95
C PRO A 7 -3.97 9.45 -21.81
N THR A 8 -5.08 8.92 -22.30
CA THR A 8 -6.39 9.54 -22.16
C THR A 8 -7.11 8.96 -20.94
N PRO A 9 -8.08 9.68 -20.35
CA PRO A 9 -8.98 9.10 -19.36
C PRO A 9 -9.62 7.78 -19.81
N ALA A 10 -9.86 7.62 -21.13
CA ALA A 10 -10.36 6.38 -21.71
C ALA A 10 -9.34 5.23 -21.62
N SER A 11 -8.05 5.48 -21.91
CA SER A 11 -7.00 4.47 -21.76
C SER A 11 -6.78 4.05 -20.30
N LEU A 12 -6.88 5.01 -19.38
CA LEU A 12 -6.81 4.75 -17.94
C LEU A 12 -7.97 3.87 -17.46
N ALA A 13 -9.19 4.22 -17.85
CA ALA A 13 -10.38 3.45 -17.52
C ALA A 13 -10.32 2.02 -18.09
N ALA A 14 -9.84 1.86 -19.33
CA ALA A 14 -9.66 0.55 -19.96
C ALA A 14 -8.63 -0.31 -19.22
N LEU A 15 -7.49 0.26 -18.83
CA LEU A 15 -6.47 -0.43 -18.03
C LEU A 15 -7.02 -0.86 -16.67
N ALA A 16 -7.68 0.06 -15.97
CA ALA A 16 -8.27 -0.23 -14.65
C ALA A 16 -9.35 -1.31 -14.72
N ASP A 17 -10.20 -1.31 -15.75
CA ASP A 17 -11.22 -2.34 -15.95
C ASP A 17 -10.62 -3.71 -16.28
N THR A 18 -9.55 -3.71 -17.10
CA THR A 18 -8.81 -4.93 -17.46
C THR A 18 -8.14 -5.54 -16.22
N LEU A 19 -7.48 -4.74 -15.41
CA LEU A 19 -6.87 -5.16 -14.15
C LEU A 19 -7.91 -5.58 -13.10
N ARG A 20 -9.03 -4.85 -12.97
CA ARG A 20 -10.18 -5.22 -12.12
C ARG A 20 -10.69 -6.60 -12.48
N THR A 21 -10.86 -6.88 -13.77
CA THR A 21 -11.30 -8.19 -14.27
C THR A 21 -10.28 -9.27 -13.95
N ALA A 22 -8.99 -9.01 -14.18
CA ALA A 22 -7.91 -9.92 -13.82
C ALA A 22 -7.82 -10.20 -12.31
N ALA A 23 -8.25 -9.25 -11.49
CA ALA A 23 -8.34 -9.35 -10.03
C ALA A 23 -9.64 -9.99 -9.53
N ALA A 24 -10.59 -10.30 -10.42
CA ALA A 24 -11.93 -10.80 -10.10
C ALA A 24 -12.71 -9.89 -9.13
N LEU A 25 -12.49 -8.57 -9.20
CA LEU A 25 -13.24 -7.61 -8.40
C LEU A 25 -14.64 -7.34 -9.00
N PRO A 26 -15.70 -7.29 -8.19
CA PRO A 26 -17.08 -7.13 -8.66
C PRO A 26 -17.36 -5.74 -9.25
N GLY A 27 -16.52 -4.77 -8.95
CA GLY A 27 -16.58 -3.39 -9.43
C GLY A 27 -15.34 -2.63 -9.00
N LEU A 28 -15.09 -1.48 -9.62
CA LEU A 28 -14.01 -0.57 -9.27
C LEU A 28 -14.40 0.84 -9.73
N LEU A 29 -14.29 1.83 -8.85
CA LEU A 29 -14.43 3.24 -9.21
C LEU A 29 -13.04 3.88 -9.21
N VAL A 30 -12.62 4.43 -10.33
CA VAL A 30 -11.38 5.22 -10.42
C VAL A 30 -11.75 6.68 -10.43
N TYR A 31 -11.11 7.48 -9.58
CA TYR A 31 -11.27 8.93 -9.57
C TYR A 31 -9.91 9.63 -9.63
N LEU A 32 -9.92 10.83 -10.18
CA LEU A 32 -8.74 11.70 -10.25
C LEU A 32 -8.84 12.75 -9.14
N SER A 33 -7.75 12.98 -8.42
CA SER A 33 -7.69 13.93 -7.30
C SER A 33 -6.42 14.75 -7.37
N PRO A 34 -6.51 16.09 -7.47
CA PRO A 34 -5.32 16.95 -7.40
C PRO A 34 -4.66 16.92 -6.02
N GLU A 35 -5.39 16.55 -4.97
CA GLU A 35 -4.88 16.45 -3.60
C GLU A 35 -3.91 15.27 -3.40
N LEU A 36 -3.95 14.27 -4.28
CA LEU A 36 -3.03 13.13 -4.25
C LEU A 36 -1.70 13.43 -4.98
N ASP A 37 -1.61 14.50 -5.76
CA ASP A 37 -0.42 14.91 -6.53
C ASP A 37 0.20 13.78 -7.38
N ASP A 38 1.37 13.25 -6.99
CA ASP A 38 2.10 12.15 -7.63
C ASP A 38 1.80 10.77 -7.01
N ASN A 39 0.78 10.68 -6.16
CA ASN A 39 0.42 9.48 -5.42
C ASN A 39 -0.90 8.84 -5.90
N ALA A 40 -1.16 7.62 -5.45
CA ALA A 40 -2.43 6.91 -5.63
C ALA A 40 -2.87 6.28 -4.31
N CYS A 41 -4.14 5.89 -4.23
CA CYS A 41 -4.64 5.20 -3.04
C CYS A 41 -5.80 4.25 -3.32
N ALA A 42 -5.81 3.13 -2.59
CA ALA A 42 -6.91 2.19 -2.53
C ALA A 42 -7.80 2.48 -1.30
N GLU A 43 -8.97 3.06 -1.52
CA GLU A 43 -9.87 3.48 -0.45
C GLU A 43 -11.23 2.76 -0.50
N THR A 44 -11.85 2.66 0.67
CA THR A 44 -13.25 2.25 0.80
C THR A 44 -14.03 3.34 1.51
N ARG A 45 -15.25 3.62 1.04
CA ARG A 45 -16.11 4.64 1.63
C ARG A 45 -17.37 3.99 2.18
N ARG A 46 -17.81 4.46 3.35
CA ARG A 46 -19.00 3.92 4.04
C ARG A 46 -20.26 3.93 3.16
N CYS A 47 -20.38 4.91 2.28
CA CYS A 47 -21.55 5.10 1.41
C CYS A 47 -21.35 4.57 -0.02
N THR A 48 -20.19 3.99 -0.32
CA THR A 48 -19.87 3.46 -1.65
C THR A 48 -19.42 2.00 -1.49
N PRO A 49 -20.27 1.02 -1.83
CA PRO A 49 -19.93 -0.39 -1.65
C PRO A 49 -18.87 -0.88 -2.65
N ALA A 50 -18.61 -0.12 -3.71
CA ALA A 50 -17.58 -0.45 -4.69
C ALA A 50 -16.18 -0.03 -4.17
N PRO A 51 -15.13 -0.85 -4.38
CA PRO A 51 -13.74 -0.46 -4.24
C PRO A 51 -13.44 0.85 -5.00
N LEU A 52 -12.65 1.75 -4.39
CA LEU A 52 -12.23 3.00 -5.04
C LEU A 52 -10.71 3.05 -5.18
N VAL A 53 -10.25 3.54 -6.32
CA VAL A 53 -8.83 3.87 -6.55
C VAL A 53 -8.74 5.34 -6.91
N GLY A 54 -8.09 6.10 -6.05
CA GLY A 54 -7.73 7.50 -6.29
C GLY A 54 -6.41 7.59 -7.02
N ILE A 55 -6.34 8.44 -8.05
CA ILE A 55 -5.10 8.69 -8.80
C ILE A 55 -4.83 10.19 -8.79
N GLY A 56 -3.62 10.54 -8.37
CA GLY A 56 -3.10 11.89 -8.40
C GLY A 56 -3.02 12.44 -9.82
N THR A 57 -3.39 13.71 -10.01
CA THR A 57 -3.38 14.31 -11.36
C THR A 57 -1.98 14.43 -11.94
N ALA A 58 -0.92 14.52 -11.11
CA ALA A 58 0.46 14.57 -11.61
C ALA A 58 0.92 13.21 -12.16
N LEU A 59 0.40 12.10 -11.64
CA LEU A 59 0.60 10.77 -12.23
C LEU A 59 0.04 10.64 -13.66
N LEU A 60 -0.88 11.50 -14.06
CA LEU A 60 -1.37 11.51 -15.45
C LEU A 60 -0.32 11.99 -16.44
N ALA A 61 0.65 12.80 -15.99
CA ALA A 61 1.78 13.20 -16.83
C ALA A 61 2.66 12.00 -17.21
N THR A 62 2.64 10.93 -16.40
CA THR A 62 3.37 9.68 -16.65
C THR A 62 2.46 8.57 -17.17
N ALA A 63 1.22 8.86 -17.57
CA ALA A 63 0.21 7.82 -17.76
C ALA A 63 0.42 6.87 -18.97
N GLY A 64 1.44 7.10 -19.80
CA GLY A 64 1.92 6.14 -20.80
C GLY A 64 3.09 5.28 -20.33
N SER A 65 3.60 5.50 -19.12
CA SER A 65 4.75 4.80 -18.58
C SER A 65 4.34 3.56 -17.80
N ASP A 66 5.27 2.60 -17.71
CA ASP A 66 5.18 1.46 -16.80
C ASP A 66 4.90 1.90 -15.35
N ALA A 67 5.35 3.09 -14.95
CA ALA A 67 5.16 3.60 -13.60
C ALA A 67 3.67 3.66 -13.23
N LEU A 68 2.81 4.24 -14.08
CA LEU A 68 1.38 4.31 -13.80
C LEU A 68 0.72 2.93 -13.83
N HIS A 69 1.10 2.06 -14.76
CA HIS A 69 0.54 0.71 -14.84
C HIS A 69 0.81 -0.07 -13.55
N GLY A 70 2.04 0.00 -13.04
CA GLY A 70 2.40 -0.63 -11.78
C GLY A 70 1.67 0.00 -10.59
N THR A 71 1.52 1.33 -10.54
CA THR A 71 0.76 2.01 -9.47
C THR A 71 -0.70 1.57 -9.44
N ILE A 72 -1.39 1.55 -10.58
CA ILE A 72 -2.81 1.12 -10.62
C ILE A 72 -2.95 -0.35 -10.25
N ALA A 73 -2.07 -1.20 -10.77
CA ALA A 73 -2.06 -2.62 -10.44
C ALA A 73 -1.83 -2.83 -8.93
N HIS A 74 -0.97 -2.02 -8.30
CA HIS A 74 -0.71 -2.02 -6.87
C HIS A 74 -1.95 -1.64 -6.04
N GLU A 75 -2.64 -0.55 -6.39
CA GLU A 75 -3.86 -0.15 -5.67
C GLU A 75 -5.01 -1.17 -5.85
N ILE A 76 -5.15 -1.74 -7.06
CA ILE A 76 -6.13 -2.82 -7.29
C ILE A 76 -5.75 -4.08 -6.49
N ALA A 77 -4.46 -4.37 -6.32
CA ALA A 77 -4.01 -5.49 -5.50
C ALA A 77 -4.36 -5.31 -4.03
N HIS A 78 -4.31 -4.08 -3.48
CA HIS A 78 -4.78 -3.81 -2.12
C HIS A 78 -6.24 -4.19 -1.92
N HIS A 79 -7.12 -3.86 -2.88
CA HIS A 79 -8.52 -4.26 -2.84
C HIS A 79 -8.71 -5.77 -2.96
N ALA A 80 -8.03 -6.39 -3.92
CA ALA A 80 -8.17 -7.83 -4.17
C ALA A 80 -7.67 -8.69 -2.99
N LEU A 81 -6.71 -8.19 -2.21
CA LEU A 81 -6.18 -8.83 -1.01
C LEU A 81 -6.94 -8.45 0.27
N GLY A 82 -7.92 -7.54 0.19
CA GLY A 82 -8.73 -7.10 1.34
C GLY A 82 -7.99 -6.17 2.30
N HIS A 83 -6.86 -5.57 1.89
CA HIS A 83 -6.09 -4.68 2.76
C HIS A 83 -6.87 -3.39 3.11
N SER A 84 -7.64 -2.86 2.16
CA SER A 84 -8.44 -1.63 2.35
C SER A 84 -9.71 -1.84 3.20
N THR A 85 -10.04 -3.08 3.54
CA THR A 85 -11.19 -3.44 4.38
C THR A 85 -10.80 -4.14 5.69
N ASP A 86 -9.51 -4.40 5.91
CA ASP A 86 -9.02 -5.02 7.15
C ASP A 86 -9.25 -4.07 8.34
N PRO A 87 -10.14 -4.43 9.31
CA PRO A 87 -10.44 -3.56 10.44
C PRO A 87 -9.30 -3.52 11.47
N ALA A 88 -8.33 -4.44 11.42
CA ALA A 88 -7.28 -4.55 12.43
C ALA A 88 -6.36 -3.32 12.42
N VAL A 89 -5.95 -2.84 11.25
CA VAL A 89 -5.04 -1.68 11.11
C VAL A 89 -5.68 -0.41 11.70
N PRO A 90 -6.89 0.02 11.28
CA PRO A 90 -7.56 1.17 11.90
C PRO A 90 -7.82 1.02 13.41
N LEU A 91 -8.09 -0.20 13.89
CA LEU A 91 -8.28 -0.47 15.32
C LEU A 91 -6.97 -0.27 16.09
N LEU A 92 -5.86 -0.81 15.60
CA LEU A 92 -4.54 -0.69 16.20
C LEU A 92 -4.06 0.77 16.20
N ASP A 93 -4.31 1.52 15.13
CA ASP A 93 -3.94 2.94 15.05
C ASP A 93 -4.71 3.77 16.08
N ARG A 94 -6.01 3.52 16.24
CA ARG A 94 -6.82 4.16 17.29
C ARG A 94 -6.36 3.76 18.69
N LEU A 95 -6.13 2.48 18.92
CA LEU A 95 -5.63 1.98 20.22
C LEU A 95 -4.29 2.62 20.57
N SER A 96 -3.38 2.70 19.59
CA SER A 96 -2.09 3.38 19.74
C SER A 96 -2.27 4.84 20.14
N THR A 97 -3.07 5.58 19.37
CA THR A 97 -3.30 7.01 19.57
C THR A 97 -3.97 7.30 20.91
N CYS A 98 -5.05 6.60 21.24
CA CYS A 98 -5.76 6.78 22.51
C CYS A 98 -4.88 6.42 23.71
N SER A 99 -4.05 5.38 23.61
CA SER A 99 -3.14 4.98 24.68
C SER A 99 -2.00 5.99 24.86
N ALA A 100 -1.48 6.57 23.77
CA ALA A 100 -0.48 7.63 23.82
C ALA A 100 -1.03 8.90 24.49
N ILE A 101 -2.23 9.33 24.09
CA ILE A 101 -2.93 10.45 24.73
C ILE A 101 -3.17 10.16 26.22
N GLY A 102 -3.65 8.95 26.54
CA GLY A 102 -3.86 8.51 27.91
C GLY A 102 -2.59 8.54 28.74
N ALA A 103 -1.45 8.08 28.20
CA ALA A 103 -0.16 8.12 28.86
C ALA A 103 0.28 9.57 29.14
N ALA A 104 0.14 10.46 28.16
CA ALA A 104 0.50 11.88 28.33
C ALA A 104 -0.35 12.57 29.41
N LEU A 105 -1.66 12.31 29.43
CA LEU A 105 -2.56 12.84 30.46
C LEU A 105 -2.25 12.26 31.85
N ALA A 106 -1.99 10.94 31.94
CA ALA A 106 -1.61 10.29 33.19
C ALA A 106 -0.30 10.84 33.76
N TRP A 107 0.68 11.09 32.89
CA TRP A 107 1.94 11.75 33.26
C TRP A 107 1.70 13.17 33.78
N ALA A 108 0.94 13.98 33.05
CA ALA A 108 0.65 15.37 33.42
C ALA A 108 -0.14 15.49 34.74
N ALA A 109 -1.01 14.52 35.02
CA ALA A 109 -1.78 14.45 36.26
C ALA A 109 -1.02 13.78 37.42
N HIS A 110 0.27 13.45 37.25
CA HIS A 110 1.09 12.74 38.24
C HIS A 110 0.45 11.43 38.75
N LEU A 111 -0.25 10.71 37.87
CA LEU A 111 -0.81 9.39 38.18
C LEU A 111 0.32 8.36 38.41
N PRO A 112 0.01 7.18 38.99
CA PRO A 112 1.01 6.16 39.27
C PRO A 112 1.87 5.83 38.05
N GLY A 113 3.20 5.86 38.20
CA GLY A 113 4.12 5.64 37.09
C GLY A 113 3.91 4.31 36.35
N ALA A 114 3.43 3.27 37.07
CA ALA A 114 3.08 1.99 36.47
C ALA A 114 1.92 2.10 35.47
N LEU A 115 0.90 2.94 35.74
CA LEU A 115 -0.21 3.18 34.82
C LEU A 115 0.27 3.92 33.57
N THR A 116 1.05 5.00 33.76
CA THR A 116 1.63 5.78 32.66
C THR A 116 2.50 4.90 31.76
N LEU A 117 3.35 4.06 32.36
CA LEU A 117 4.21 3.13 31.64
C LEU A 117 3.38 2.08 30.87
N ALA A 118 2.35 1.51 31.50
CA ALA A 118 1.49 0.54 30.84
C ALA A 118 0.81 1.13 29.59
N LEU A 119 0.25 2.34 29.69
CA LEU A 119 -0.36 3.03 28.55
C LEU A 119 0.65 3.33 27.43
N ALA A 120 1.86 3.75 27.78
CA ALA A 120 2.93 3.98 26.80
C ALA A 120 3.34 2.68 26.08
N VAL A 121 3.45 1.57 26.82
CA VAL A 121 3.77 0.25 26.26
C VAL A 121 2.66 -0.23 25.31
N VAL A 122 1.39 -0.07 25.68
CA VAL A 122 0.25 -0.39 24.79
C VAL A 122 0.31 0.45 23.52
N ALA A 123 0.59 1.75 23.64
CA ALA A 123 0.68 2.65 22.50
C ALA A 123 1.75 2.19 21.49
N ILE A 124 2.96 1.96 21.99
CA ILE A 124 4.10 1.52 21.17
C ILE A 124 3.83 0.16 20.54
N THR A 125 3.30 -0.80 21.31
CA THR A 125 3.04 -2.16 20.81
C THR A 125 1.98 -2.16 19.72
N ALA A 126 0.89 -1.41 19.90
CA ALA A 126 -0.16 -1.27 18.91
C ALA A 126 0.36 -0.62 17.62
N TYR A 127 1.15 0.45 17.75
CA TYR A 127 1.80 1.11 16.60
C TYR A 127 2.72 0.16 15.81
N LEU A 128 3.64 -0.52 16.50
CA LEU A 128 4.59 -1.42 15.85
C LEU A 128 3.89 -2.59 15.15
N THR A 129 2.81 -3.09 15.75
CA THR A 129 1.98 -4.14 15.16
C THR A 129 1.27 -3.64 13.91
N SER A 130 0.66 -2.45 13.96
CA SER A 130 0.01 -1.81 12.80
C SER A 130 1.01 -1.62 11.65
N ALA A 131 2.16 -1.02 11.94
CA ALA A 131 3.21 -0.79 10.95
C ALA A 131 3.76 -2.11 10.36
N TRP A 132 3.85 -3.18 11.16
CA TRP A 132 4.22 -4.50 10.64
C TRP A 132 3.17 -5.09 9.69
N MET A 133 1.88 -4.94 10.00
CA MET A 133 0.78 -5.39 9.12
C MET A 133 0.77 -4.61 7.81
N GLN A 134 0.87 -3.28 7.88
CA GLN A 134 0.91 -2.41 6.69
C GLN A 134 2.10 -2.75 5.79
N ARG A 135 3.32 -2.91 6.32
CA ARG A 135 4.48 -3.33 5.51
C ARG A 135 4.28 -4.68 4.83
N ARG A 136 3.60 -5.62 5.47
CA ARG A 136 3.27 -6.91 4.86
C ARG A 136 2.25 -6.77 3.74
N ALA A 137 1.26 -5.89 3.93
CA ALA A 137 0.27 -5.56 2.93
C ALA A 137 0.93 -4.99 1.67
N GLU A 138 1.87 -4.05 1.82
CA GLU A 138 2.65 -3.48 0.71
C GLU A 138 3.39 -4.55 -0.10
N TYR A 139 4.13 -5.44 0.57
CA TYR A 139 4.85 -6.52 -0.12
C TYR A 139 3.92 -7.51 -0.83
N ALA A 140 2.75 -7.78 -0.25
CA ALA A 140 1.77 -8.67 -0.86
C ALA A 140 1.10 -7.99 -2.07
N ALA A 141 0.82 -6.68 -1.96
CA ALA A 141 0.28 -5.89 -3.06
C ALA A 141 1.28 -5.80 -4.23
N ASP A 142 2.57 -5.57 -4.00
CA ASP A 142 3.60 -5.59 -5.04
C ASP A 142 3.66 -6.92 -5.80
N ALA A 143 3.68 -8.02 -5.05
CA ALA A 143 3.74 -9.36 -5.63
C ALA A 143 2.47 -9.67 -6.44
N TYR A 144 1.30 -9.29 -5.93
CA TYR A 144 0.05 -9.54 -6.63
C TYR A 144 -0.18 -8.60 -7.82
N ALA A 145 0.29 -7.35 -7.75
CA ALA A 145 0.29 -6.42 -8.87
C ALA A 145 1.08 -6.98 -10.06
N ALA A 146 2.26 -7.56 -9.81
CA ALA A 146 3.02 -8.26 -10.84
C ALA A 146 2.22 -9.40 -11.48
N VAL A 147 1.53 -10.21 -10.67
CA VAL A 147 0.64 -11.28 -11.17
C VAL A 147 -0.52 -10.73 -11.99
N LEU A 148 -1.12 -9.61 -11.59
CA LEU A 148 -2.22 -8.98 -12.34
C LEU A 148 -1.76 -8.47 -13.71
N LEU A 149 -0.58 -7.87 -13.77
CA LEU A 149 0.02 -7.39 -15.01
C LEU A 149 0.40 -8.55 -15.95
N ASP A 150 0.96 -9.64 -15.40
CA ASP A 150 1.24 -10.86 -16.18
C ASP A 150 -0.04 -11.46 -16.78
N ARG A 151 -1.15 -11.47 -16.04
CA ARG A 151 -2.46 -11.97 -16.52
C ARG A 151 -3.01 -11.19 -17.71
N ILE A 152 -2.63 -9.93 -17.85
CA ILE A 152 -3.08 -9.06 -18.96
C ILE A 152 -2.03 -8.97 -20.07
N GLY A 153 -1.00 -9.84 -20.03
CA GLY A 153 0.03 -9.96 -21.05
C GLY A 153 1.15 -8.91 -20.96
N GLN A 154 1.30 -8.24 -19.81
CA GLN A 154 2.37 -7.28 -19.56
C GLN A 154 3.49 -7.90 -18.69
N PRO A 155 4.76 -7.47 -18.80
CA PRO A 155 5.85 -8.01 -18.00
C PRO A 155 5.78 -7.49 -16.55
N GLY A 156 4.95 -8.12 -15.72
CA GLY A 156 4.48 -7.56 -14.45
C GLY A 156 5.58 -7.27 -13.45
N ALA A 157 6.51 -8.21 -13.24
CA ALA A 157 7.64 -8.00 -12.34
C ALA A 157 8.54 -6.82 -12.78
N ALA A 158 8.74 -6.65 -14.09
CA ALA A 158 9.55 -5.55 -14.63
C ALA A 158 8.85 -4.20 -14.46
N ILE A 159 7.54 -4.14 -14.71
CA ILE A 159 6.72 -2.94 -14.55
C ILE A 159 6.69 -2.51 -13.08
N VAL A 160 6.38 -3.42 -12.14
CA VAL A 160 6.37 -3.07 -10.70
C VAL A 160 7.76 -2.63 -10.22
N ALA A 161 8.83 -3.29 -10.69
CA ALA A 161 10.19 -2.87 -10.39
C ALA A 161 10.52 -1.47 -10.94
N ALA A 162 10.06 -1.14 -12.16
CA ALA A 162 10.23 0.18 -12.76
C ALA A 162 9.45 1.25 -11.99
N THR A 163 8.20 0.98 -11.60
CA THR A 163 7.40 1.86 -10.74
C THR A 163 8.12 2.15 -9.43
N LEU A 164 8.59 1.12 -8.72
CA LEU A 164 9.34 1.31 -7.48
C LEU A 164 10.62 2.12 -7.72
N SER A 165 11.38 1.80 -8.78
CA SER A 165 12.63 2.50 -9.08
C SER A 165 12.45 3.98 -9.40
N ALA A 166 11.31 4.37 -9.98
CA ALA A 166 10.97 5.78 -10.20
C ALA A 166 10.85 6.54 -8.88
N HIS A 167 10.21 5.95 -7.86
CA HIS A 167 10.04 6.56 -6.54
C HIS A 167 11.31 6.50 -5.67
N LEU A 168 12.23 5.57 -5.96
CA LEU A 168 13.48 5.43 -5.20
C LEU A 168 14.34 6.71 -5.27
N ALA A 169 14.27 7.45 -6.38
CA ALA A 169 15.01 8.70 -6.56
C ALA A 169 14.56 9.80 -5.57
N ASP A 170 13.30 9.76 -5.15
CA ASP A 170 12.67 10.76 -4.30
C ASP A 170 12.70 10.36 -2.80
N GLU A 171 13.07 9.10 -2.50
CA GLU A 171 13.11 8.60 -1.13
C GLU A 171 14.26 9.25 -0.32
N PRO A 172 13.96 9.95 0.80
CA PRO A 172 14.99 10.58 1.61
C PRO A 172 15.99 9.55 2.16
N ARG A 173 17.29 9.83 2.06
CA ARG A 173 18.37 8.94 2.54
C ARG A 173 18.23 8.53 4.02
N TRP A 174 17.61 9.38 4.85
CA TRP A 174 17.37 9.05 6.26
C TRP A 174 16.28 7.98 6.41
N TYR A 175 15.25 8.02 5.56
CA TYR A 175 14.15 7.06 5.56
C TYR A 175 14.65 5.67 5.15
N ALA A 176 15.59 5.60 4.21
CA ALA A 176 16.27 4.34 3.86
C ALA A 176 16.98 3.66 5.06
N ARG A 177 17.41 4.43 6.08
CA ARG A 177 18.15 3.91 7.25
C ARG A 177 17.26 3.61 8.45
N ILE A 178 16.34 4.52 8.76
CA ILE A 178 15.52 4.46 9.99
C ILE A 178 14.01 4.51 9.73
N GLY A 179 13.57 4.56 8.47
CA GLY A 179 12.15 4.63 8.10
C GLY A 179 11.33 3.44 8.60
N TRP A 180 11.96 2.31 8.88
CA TRP A 180 11.30 1.16 9.52
C TRP A 180 10.81 1.43 10.95
N LEU A 181 11.41 2.41 11.66
CA LEU A 181 11.01 2.82 13.02
C LEU A 181 9.80 3.75 13.01
N THR A 182 9.63 4.54 11.95
CA THR A 182 8.66 5.65 11.91
C THR A 182 7.63 5.52 10.79
N GLY A 183 7.80 4.56 9.87
CA GLY A 183 6.99 4.40 8.67
C GLY A 183 6.15 3.12 8.66
N SER A 184 4.90 3.29 8.22
CA SER A 184 3.95 2.22 7.84
C SER A 184 4.32 1.54 6.52
N HIS A 185 5.07 2.23 5.66
CA HIS A 185 5.53 1.71 4.38
C HIS A 185 6.97 1.19 4.48
N PRO A 186 7.31 0.08 3.80
CA PRO A 186 8.69 -0.36 3.68
C PRO A 186 9.44 0.52 2.69
N THR A 187 10.75 0.64 2.87
CA THR A 187 11.62 1.35 1.92
C THR A 187 11.50 0.75 0.53
N THR A 188 11.64 1.58 -0.50
CA THR A 188 11.53 1.15 -1.90
C THR A 188 12.56 0.08 -2.23
N ALA A 189 13.78 0.21 -1.69
CA ALA A 189 14.83 -0.81 -1.80
C ALA A 189 14.42 -2.17 -1.20
N ALA A 190 13.73 -2.17 -0.05
CA ALA A 190 13.25 -3.41 0.57
C ALA A 190 12.11 -4.06 -0.25
N ARG A 191 11.22 -3.25 -0.84
CA ARG A 191 10.17 -3.71 -1.75
C ARG A 191 10.77 -4.34 -3.01
N LEU A 192 11.71 -3.65 -3.65
CA LEU A 192 12.41 -4.14 -4.84
C LEU A 192 13.18 -5.44 -4.57
N HIS A 193 13.88 -5.53 -3.43
CA HIS A 193 14.57 -6.75 -3.02
C HIS A 193 13.57 -7.91 -2.88
N ARG A 194 12.41 -7.68 -2.26
CA ARG A 194 11.41 -8.73 -2.04
C ARG A 194 10.71 -9.18 -3.33
N LEU A 195 10.51 -8.26 -4.28
CA LEU A 195 9.97 -8.56 -5.60
C LEU A 195 10.94 -9.40 -6.45
N THR A 196 12.23 -9.07 -6.40
CA THR A 196 13.28 -9.74 -7.18
C THR A 196 13.79 -11.03 -6.55
N HIS A 197 13.65 -11.18 -5.24
CA HIS A 197 14.03 -12.37 -4.47
C HIS A 197 12.83 -12.90 -3.70
N PRO A 198 11.79 -13.40 -4.40
CA PRO A 198 10.60 -13.93 -3.74
C PRO A 198 11.01 -15.09 -2.84
N ARG A 199 10.62 -15.03 -1.57
CA ARG A 199 10.77 -16.18 -0.67
C ARG A 199 9.98 -17.33 -1.25
N THR A 200 10.66 -18.46 -1.52
CA THR A 200 9.97 -19.71 -1.86
C THR A 200 8.93 -20.00 -0.77
N PRO A 201 7.67 -20.26 -1.14
CA PRO A 201 6.68 -20.64 -0.15
C PRO A 201 7.19 -21.89 0.55
N ASN A 202 7.25 -21.84 1.88
CA ASN A 202 7.64 -23.00 2.68
C ASN A 202 6.55 -24.06 2.50
N THR A 203 6.77 -25.01 1.60
CA THR A 203 5.85 -26.08 1.23
C THR A 203 5.52 -27.01 2.40
N ALA A 204 6.23 -26.90 3.52
CA ALA A 204 6.06 -27.70 4.72
C ALA A 204 4.79 -27.40 5.55
N ARG A 205 3.95 -26.41 5.18
CA ARG A 205 2.77 -25.99 5.99
C ARG A 205 1.41 -26.27 5.36
N ARG A 206 1.32 -27.20 4.40
CA ARG A 206 0.05 -27.64 3.75
C ARG A 206 -0.40 -29.06 4.09
N THR A 207 0.27 -29.75 5.01
CA THR A 207 -0.19 -31.03 5.54
C THR A 207 -0.73 -30.82 6.95
N HIS A 208 -1.96 -30.33 7.09
CA HIS A 208 -2.88 -30.58 8.21
C HIS A 208 -4.19 -29.88 7.81
N ALA A 209 -4.90 -30.56 6.92
CA ALA A 209 -6.35 -30.44 6.78
C ALA A 209 -7.01 -31.26 7.90
#